data_AF-A0A6A4W6Z6-F1
#
_entry.id   AF-A0A6A4W6Z6-F1
#
_cell.length_a   1.000
_cell.length_b   1.000
_cell.length_c   1.000
_cell.angle_alpha   90.00
_cell.angle_beta   90.00
_cell.angle_gamma   90.00
#
_symmetry.space_group_name_H-M   'P 1'
#
loop_
_entity.id
_entity.type
_entity.pdbx_description
1 polymer ?
#
loop_
_entity_poly.entity_id
_entity_poly.type
_entity_poly.pdbx_seq_one_letter_code
_entity_poly.pdbx_strand_id
1 'polypeptide(L)'
;MYDSVHLFKNMYFNLLNKKQLHCPPLDAGGPPLDVHLSHLEKVHSIEYSSDAKMAYRLTDKVLHPTSIERVNVQLAVAATHETTIAALRYYGQHAEYGSLNGTAEFLHQVRRWFDIVNVKSPGKHVRRNDSTLQPISTGDEEGLAYIEKFGKMMLRWEAQGNKKTQMSLDTIRGVAATCRGLVGLAKYLLRQCDLEYVLLGKIQSDRLEGHFGHLWKLAGGNFWASSRQFFEGEAIVRVKSLIWLSGYGLSTVTAGMHPVSQQRLENDQRAVTELTEYAAAASSDDPAQDVPEGTQQALHHIAGYLAHSVKKIHRCDECRALLSDGLRAQLVTVVAENAEEKLVAASFTDLLNRGKLLQPSELCLRVVMEVCQLYRLLVNSQSETRTILFGSSSPKNVFRSVVQNMLGDDEELKEVACGRGHKFTSNILATMAGALFNVFVSNHVKDVNSQVHSKKRKGPPTRTSGRGVDSDKIRKLTGAS
;
A
#
# COMPACT_ATOMS: atom_id res chain seq x y z
N MET A 1 -18.22 17.23 -16.42
CA MET A 1 -17.03 16.89 -15.61
C MET A 1 -16.58 15.50 -16.01
N TYR A 2 -15.27 15.23 -15.96
CA TYR A 2 -14.72 13.90 -16.23
C TYR A 2 -14.54 13.12 -14.93
N ASP A 3 -14.46 11.79 -15.03
CA ASP A 3 -14.21 10.94 -13.88
C ASP A 3 -12.82 11.17 -13.27
N SER A 4 -12.81 11.61 -12.01
CA SER A 4 -11.60 11.88 -11.24
C SER A 4 -10.66 10.68 -11.09
N VAL A 5 -11.19 9.45 -11.05
CA VAL A 5 -10.39 8.21 -10.90
C VAL A 5 -9.62 7.93 -12.18
N HIS A 6 -10.24 8.15 -13.35
CA HIS A 6 -9.58 8.01 -14.64
C HIS A 6 -8.56 9.14 -14.86
N LEU A 7 -8.88 10.37 -14.48
CA LEU A 7 -7.92 11.48 -14.55
C LEU A 7 -6.69 11.24 -13.66
N PHE A 8 -6.89 10.77 -12.42
CA PHE A 8 -5.81 10.40 -11.51
C PHE A 8 -4.87 9.36 -12.12
N LYS A 9 -5.47 8.30 -12.65
CA LYS A 9 -4.78 7.22 -13.35
C LYS A 9 -4.00 7.76 -14.56
N ASN A 10 -4.60 8.64 -15.35
CA ASN A 10 -3.98 9.23 -16.52
C ASN A 10 -2.78 10.11 -16.17
N MET A 11 -2.81 10.88 -15.07
CA MET A 11 -1.66 11.67 -14.64
C MET A 11 -0.44 10.78 -14.38
N TYR A 12 -0.63 9.66 -13.68
CA TYR A 12 0.44 8.69 -13.47
C TYR A 12 0.91 8.02 -14.76
N PHE A 13 0.00 7.62 -15.67
CA PHE A 13 0.40 7.01 -16.93
C PHE A 13 1.08 7.97 -17.90
N ASN A 14 0.81 9.27 -17.82
CA ASN A 14 1.60 10.26 -18.54
C ASN A 14 3.05 10.26 -18.08
N LEU A 15 3.32 10.20 -16.77
CA LEU A 15 4.68 10.02 -16.26
C LEU A 15 5.33 8.73 -16.79
N LEU A 16 4.59 7.62 -16.78
CA LEU A 16 5.11 6.33 -17.29
C LEU A 16 5.46 6.36 -18.79
N ASN A 17 4.65 7.05 -19.60
CA ASN A 17 4.83 7.13 -21.04
C ASN A 17 5.91 8.15 -21.42
N LYS A 18 5.93 9.31 -20.76
CA LYS A 18 6.87 10.41 -21.05
C LYS A 18 8.23 10.22 -20.40
N LYS A 19 8.32 9.41 -19.34
CA LYS A 19 9.51 9.14 -18.50
C LYS A 19 10.01 10.34 -17.71
N GLN A 20 9.87 11.53 -18.26
CA GLN A 20 10.18 12.81 -17.65
C GLN A 20 9.01 13.77 -17.83
N LEU A 21 8.69 14.52 -16.78
CA LEU A 21 7.77 15.63 -16.82
C LEU A 21 8.45 16.88 -16.26
N HIS A 22 8.18 18.03 -16.88
CA HIS A 22 8.56 19.34 -16.36
C HIS A 22 7.26 20.03 -15.92
N CYS A 23 6.98 19.98 -14.62
CA CYS A 23 5.73 20.45 -14.04
C CYS A 23 5.88 21.91 -13.61
N PRO A 24 4.96 22.82 -13.99
CA PRO A 24 4.94 24.16 -13.43
C PRO A 24 4.69 24.10 -11.91
N PRO A 25 5.09 25.15 -11.17
CA PRO A 25 4.80 25.23 -9.74
C PRO A 25 3.30 25.31 -9.47
N LEU A 26 2.88 24.77 -8.33
CA LEU A 26 1.48 24.83 -7.88
C LEU A 26 1.04 26.27 -7.61
N ASP A 27 1.86 27.04 -6.90
CA ASP A 27 1.69 28.48 -6.71
C ASP A 27 2.47 29.26 -7.76
N ALA A 28 1.89 30.37 -8.24
CA ALA A 28 2.55 31.21 -9.24
C ALA A 28 3.81 31.84 -8.63
N GLY A 29 4.99 31.51 -9.16
CA GLY A 29 6.29 32.00 -8.69
C GLY A 29 7.16 30.97 -7.95
N GLY A 30 6.64 29.78 -7.65
CA GLY A 30 7.47 28.68 -7.12
C GLY A 30 8.44 28.09 -8.17
N PRO A 31 9.41 27.28 -7.75
CA PRO A 31 10.27 26.57 -8.70
C PRO A 31 9.47 25.48 -9.45
N PRO A 32 9.74 25.27 -10.76
CA PRO A 32 9.18 24.12 -11.47
C PRO A 32 9.74 22.82 -10.89
N LEU A 33 9.02 21.72 -11.12
CA LEU A 33 9.42 20.39 -10.67
C LEU A 33 9.87 19.54 -11.85
N ASP A 34 11.09 19.02 -11.76
CA ASP A 34 11.59 17.98 -12.65
C ASP A 34 11.26 16.61 -12.08
N VAL A 35 10.44 15.87 -12.82
CA VAL A 35 9.86 14.59 -12.38
C VAL A 35 10.34 13.50 -13.31
N HIS A 36 10.96 12.47 -12.74
CA HIS A 36 11.49 11.34 -13.50
C HIS A 36 10.92 10.02 -13.00
N LEU A 37 10.53 9.14 -13.93
CA LEU A 37 10.15 7.76 -13.61
C LEU A 37 11.32 6.99 -13.00
N SER A 38 12.56 7.27 -13.44
CA SER A 38 13.78 6.63 -12.93
C SER A 38 13.97 6.84 -11.43
N HIS A 39 13.42 7.91 -10.84
CA HIS A 39 13.44 8.11 -9.38
C HIS A 39 12.63 7.03 -8.65
N LEU A 40 11.47 6.62 -9.19
CA LEU A 40 10.69 5.50 -8.63
C LEU A 40 11.38 4.16 -8.85
N GLU A 41 12.01 3.97 -10.01
CA GLU A 41 12.81 2.77 -10.30
C GLU A 41 14.02 2.65 -9.37
N LYS A 42 14.68 3.78 -9.06
CA LYS A 42 15.80 3.85 -8.12
C LYS A 42 15.37 3.46 -6.70
N VAL A 43 14.30 4.05 -6.16
CA VAL A 43 13.77 3.66 -4.83
C VAL A 43 13.40 2.18 -4.79
N HIS A 44 12.72 1.66 -5.82
CA HIS A 44 12.41 0.24 -5.90
C HIS A 44 13.66 -0.63 -5.95
N SER A 45 14.72 -0.20 -6.63
CA SER A 45 16.00 -0.93 -6.71
C SER A 45 16.76 -0.95 -5.38
N ILE A 46 16.75 0.15 -4.63
CA ILE A 46 17.39 0.26 -3.32
C ILE A 46 16.74 -0.72 -2.33
N GLU A 47 15.40 -0.83 -2.36
CA GLU A 47 14.64 -1.67 -1.45
C GLU A 47 14.37 -3.09 -1.99
N TYR A 48 14.89 -3.43 -3.17
CA TYR A 48 14.68 -4.76 -3.73
C TYR A 48 15.31 -5.81 -2.83
N SER A 49 14.65 -6.96 -2.63
CA SER A 49 15.06 -8.04 -1.71
C SER A 49 15.15 -7.68 -0.22
N SER A 50 14.75 -6.47 0.20
CA SER A 50 14.66 -6.13 1.63
C SER A 50 13.42 -6.75 2.29
N ASP A 51 13.57 -7.26 3.51
CA ASP A 51 12.48 -7.89 4.28
C ASP A 51 11.39 -6.89 4.66
N ALA A 52 11.81 -5.69 5.07
CA ALA A 52 10.96 -4.54 5.32
C ALA A 52 11.32 -3.40 4.35
N LYS A 53 10.28 -2.72 3.85
CA LYS A 53 10.39 -1.70 2.79
C LYS A 53 9.58 -0.47 3.16
N MET A 54 10.14 0.72 2.94
CA MET A 54 9.38 1.96 3.09
C MET A 54 8.39 2.11 1.93
N ALA A 55 8.84 1.92 0.69
CA ALA A 55 8.03 1.95 -0.51
C ALA A 55 7.44 0.57 -0.88
N TYR A 56 6.94 -0.19 0.10
CA TYR A 56 6.45 -1.58 -0.03
C TYR A 56 5.37 -1.84 -1.09
N ARG A 57 4.78 -0.80 -1.69
CA ARG A 57 3.78 -0.89 -2.77
C ARG A 57 4.37 -0.72 -4.16
N LEU A 58 5.58 -0.18 -4.27
CA LEU A 58 6.30 -0.15 -5.54
C LEU A 58 6.71 -1.58 -5.90
N THR A 59 6.36 -1.99 -7.10
CA THR A 59 6.66 -3.31 -7.68
C THR A 59 6.98 -3.13 -9.16
N ASP A 60 7.58 -4.14 -9.81
CA ASP A 60 7.85 -4.05 -11.25
C ASP A 60 6.57 -3.82 -12.07
N LYS A 61 5.42 -4.35 -11.61
CA LYS A 61 4.11 -4.11 -12.23
C LYS A 61 3.66 -2.65 -12.17
N VAL A 62 4.02 -1.92 -11.11
CA VAL A 62 3.72 -0.49 -10.99
C VAL A 62 4.60 0.30 -11.96
N LEU A 63 5.89 0.00 -12.02
CA LEU A 63 6.87 0.71 -12.85
C LEU A 63 6.75 0.38 -14.35
N HIS A 64 6.33 -0.85 -14.67
CA HIS A 64 6.36 -1.40 -16.03
C HIS A 64 5.07 -2.14 -16.43
N PRO A 65 3.88 -1.56 -16.24
CA PRO A 65 2.63 -2.26 -16.46
C PRO A 65 2.42 -2.63 -17.94
N THR A 66 1.88 -3.83 -18.16
CA THR A 66 1.38 -4.25 -19.47
C THR A 66 0.16 -3.42 -19.90
N SER A 67 -0.19 -3.46 -21.19
CA SER A 67 -1.33 -2.71 -21.73
C SER A 67 -2.65 -3.00 -21.01
N ILE A 68 -2.86 -4.26 -20.59
CA ILE A 68 -4.07 -4.65 -19.84
C ILE A 68 -4.01 -4.09 -18.41
N GLU A 69 -2.86 -4.12 -17.76
CA GLU A 69 -2.73 -3.64 -16.37
C GLU A 69 -2.86 -2.13 -16.24
N ARG A 70 -2.67 -1.37 -17.32
CA ARG A 70 -2.90 0.07 -17.36
C ARG A 70 -4.35 0.48 -17.08
N VAL A 71 -5.31 -0.45 -17.10
CA VAL A 71 -6.68 -0.12 -16.67
C VAL A 71 -6.81 -0.04 -15.15
N ASN A 72 -5.87 -0.63 -14.40
CA ASN A 72 -5.94 -0.76 -12.95
C ASN A 72 -5.45 0.51 -12.24
N VAL A 73 -6.38 1.24 -11.63
CA VAL A 73 -6.08 2.45 -10.84
C VAL A 73 -5.17 2.16 -9.63
N GLN A 74 -5.15 0.92 -9.12
CA GLN A 74 -4.31 0.57 -7.96
C GLN A 74 -2.81 0.78 -8.23
N LEU A 75 -2.38 0.79 -9.50
CA LEU A 75 -0.99 1.10 -9.84
C LEU A 75 -0.66 2.57 -9.57
N ALA A 76 -1.55 3.48 -9.96
CA ALA A 76 -1.40 4.90 -9.65
C ALA A 76 -1.48 5.15 -8.13
N VAL A 77 -2.39 4.44 -7.42
CA VAL A 77 -2.49 4.50 -5.95
C VAL A 77 -1.20 4.02 -5.28
N ALA A 78 -0.56 2.99 -5.80
CA ALA A 78 0.71 2.47 -5.27
C ALA A 78 1.87 3.45 -5.49
N ALA A 79 1.98 4.02 -6.69
CA ALA A 79 3.03 4.99 -7.02
C ALA A 79 2.92 6.29 -6.22
N THR A 80 1.69 6.75 -5.95
CA THR A 80 1.40 7.97 -5.19
C THR A 80 1.06 7.69 -3.72
N HIS A 81 1.42 6.51 -3.20
CA HIS A 81 1.14 6.17 -1.82
C HIS A 81 1.97 7.04 -0.87
N GLU A 82 1.41 7.41 0.30
CA GLU A 82 2.09 8.26 1.28
C GLU A 82 3.46 7.70 1.70
N THR A 83 3.58 6.38 1.83
CA THR A 83 4.86 5.73 2.13
C THR A 83 5.84 5.76 0.97
N THR A 84 5.37 5.73 -0.28
CA THR A 84 6.22 5.89 -1.47
C THR A 84 6.77 7.31 -1.55
N ILE A 85 5.91 8.31 -1.30
CA ILE A 85 6.30 9.73 -1.27
C ILE A 85 7.28 9.98 -0.12
N ALA A 86 7.02 9.43 1.07
CA ALA A 86 7.91 9.53 2.22
C ALA A 86 9.25 8.83 1.97
N ALA A 87 9.28 7.67 1.30
CA ALA A 87 10.53 7.01 0.93
C ALA A 87 11.36 7.87 -0.04
N LEU A 88 10.74 8.47 -1.07
CA LEU A 88 11.43 9.39 -1.97
C LEU A 88 12.04 10.59 -1.23
N ARG A 89 11.29 11.17 -0.28
CA ARG A 89 11.78 12.27 0.57
C ARG A 89 12.89 11.81 1.52
N TYR A 90 12.79 10.60 2.08
CA TYR A 90 13.83 10.04 2.96
C TYR A 90 15.15 9.87 2.20
N TYR A 91 15.14 9.13 1.09
CA TYR A 91 16.35 8.97 0.29
C TYR A 91 16.82 10.30 -0.29
N GLY A 92 15.91 11.20 -0.65
CA GLY A 92 16.22 12.54 -1.16
C GLY A 92 16.87 13.50 -0.16
N GLN A 93 17.03 13.13 1.11
CA GLN A 93 17.85 13.86 2.08
C GLN A 93 19.35 13.60 1.88
N HIS A 94 19.71 12.50 1.21
CA HIS A 94 21.10 12.19 0.90
C HIS A 94 21.55 13.02 -0.30
N ALA A 95 22.76 13.60 -0.22
CA ALA A 95 23.29 14.49 -1.27
C ALA A 95 23.31 13.84 -2.67
N GLU A 96 23.55 12.52 -2.75
CA GLU A 96 23.55 11.75 -4.01
C GLU A 96 22.14 11.68 -4.65
N TYR A 97 21.08 11.79 -3.86
CA TYR A 97 19.70 11.52 -4.27
C TYR A 97 18.78 12.73 -4.15
N GLY A 98 19.31 13.94 -4.02
CA GLY A 98 18.52 15.17 -3.87
C GLY A 98 17.48 15.40 -4.97
N SER A 99 17.71 14.89 -6.19
CA SER A 99 16.78 14.99 -7.31
C SER A 99 15.46 14.24 -7.11
N LEU A 100 15.39 13.28 -6.17
CA LEU A 100 14.18 12.51 -5.86
C LEU A 100 13.05 13.41 -5.31
N ASN A 101 13.41 14.54 -4.69
CA ASN A 101 12.46 15.46 -4.06
C ASN A 101 11.47 16.09 -5.07
N GLY A 102 11.92 16.37 -6.31
CA GLY A 102 11.03 16.88 -7.36
C GLY A 102 9.92 15.90 -7.72
N THR A 103 10.27 14.61 -7.86
CA THR A 103 9.28 13.54 -8.08
C THR A 103 8.38 13.34 -6.85
N ALA A 104 8.95 13.38 -5.64
CA ALA A 104 8.17 13.25 -4.41
C ALA A 104 7.08 14.32 -4.31
N GLU A 105 7.45 15.58 -4.60
CA GLU A 105 6.54 16.72 -4.50
C GLU A 105 5.45 16.68 -5.56
N PHE A 106 5.77 16.32 -6.80
CA PHE A 106 4.75 16.10 -7.83
C PHE A 106 3.75 15.01 -7.43
N LEU A 107 4.23 13.85 -6.96
CA LEU A 107 3.36 12.75 -6.53
C LEU A 107 2.52 13.14 -5.31
N HIS A 108 3.08 13.94 -4.40
CA HIS A 108 2.33 14.52 -3.27
C HIS A 108 1.20 15.44 -3.74
N GLN A 109 1.47 16.34 -4.69
CA GLN A 109 0.46 17.25 -5.22
C GLN A 109 -0.70 16.50 -5.91
N VAL A 110 -0.36 15.51 -6.75
CA VAL A 110 -1.32 14.64 -7.41
C VAL A 110 -2.11 13.82 -6.38
N ARG A 111 -1.44 13.31 -5.34
CA ARG A 111 -2.07 12.53 -4.29
C ARG A 111 -3.05 13.37 -3.47
N ARG A 112 -2.64 14.57 -3.04
CA ARG A 112 -3.47 15.51 -2.30
C ARG A 112 -4.72 15.89 -3.09
N TRP A 113 -4.57 16.19 -4.38
CA TRP A 113 -5.72 16.42 -5.26
C TRP A 113 -6.68 15.23 -5.24
N PHE A 114 -6.16 14.01 -5.41
CA PHE A 114 -6.98 12.81 -5.44
C PHE A 114 -7.66 12.51 -4.09
N ASP A 115 -6.96 12.73 -2.98
CA ASP A 115 -7.50 12.51 -1.64
C ASP A 115 -8.72 13.41 -1.36
N ILE A 116 -8.67 14.69 -1.78
CA ILE A 116 -9.78 15.64 -1.65
C ILE A 116 -10.96 15.25 -2.56
N VAL A 117 -10.71 15.00 -3.85
CA VAL A 117 -11.81 14.69 -4.80
C VAL A 117 -12.40 13.29 -4.62
N ASN A 118 -11.75 12.42 -3.83
CA ASN A 118 -12.18 11.04 -3.59
C ASN A 118 -12.64 10.78 -2.14
N VAL A 119 -13.07 11.82 -1.41
CA VAL A 119 -13.72 11.66 -0.10
C VAL A 119 -15.13 11.08 -0.28
N LYS A 120 -15.33 9.85 0.23
CA LYS A 120 -16.58 9.06 0.09
C LYS A 120 -17.37 8.89 1.39
N SER A 121 -16.83 9.35 2.52
CA SER A 121 -17.42 9.17 3.85
C SER A 121 -17.00 10.32 4.77
N PRO A 122 -17.92 10.85 5.61
CA PRO A 122 -17.64 12.03 6.41
C PRO A 122 -16.52 11.84 7.45
N GLY A 123 -16.51 10.70 8.17
CA GLY A 123 -15.50 10.42 9.20
C GLY A 123 -14.12 9.96 8.72
N LYS A 124 -13.82 10.03 7.40
CA LYS A 124 -12.55 9.52 6.86
C LYS A 124 -11.34 10.29 7.42
N HIS A 125 -11.46 11.62 7.50
CA HIS A 125 -10.44 12.53 8.02
C HIS A 125 -10.09 12.26 9.48
N VAL A 126 -11.10 12.02 10.33
CA VAL A 126 -10.89 11.69 11.76
C VAL A 126 -10.12 10.39 11.89
N ARG A 127 -10.57 9.34 11.19
CA ARG A 127 -9.96 8.01 11.26
C ARG A 127 -8.51 7.99 10.77
N ARG A 128 -8.20 8.80 9.75
CA ARG A 128 -6.86 8.90 9.14
C ARG A 128 -6.01 10.04 9.74
N ASN A 129 -6.57 10.81 10.66
CA ASN A 129 -5.98 12.02 11.22
C ASN A 129 -5.39 12.93 10.13
N ASP A 130 -6.23 13.29 9.15
CA ASP A 130 -5.82 13.93 7.91
C ASP A 130 -6.86 14.95 7.46
N SER A 131 -6.53 16.24 7.56
CA SER A 131 -7.43 17.34 7.17
C SER A 131 -7.77 17.32 5.68
N THR A 132 -6.88 16.82 4.81
CA THR A 132 -7.14 16.78 3.36
C THR A 132 -8.27 15.83 2.97
N LEU A 133 -8.68 14.95 3.88
CA LEU A 133 -9.76 13.98 3.69
C LEU A 133 -11.10 14.48 4.27
N GLN A 134 -11.18 15.75 4.67
CA GLN A 134 -12.42 16.34 5.16
C GLN A 134 -13.46 16.48 4.03
N PRO A 135 -14.76 16.26 4.33
CA PRO A 135 -15.83 16.67 3.44
C PRO A 135 -15.77 18.17 3.17
N ILE A 136 -16.12 18.58 1.95
CA ILE A 136 -16.20 20.00 1.63
C ILE A 136 -17.40 20.59 2.36
N SER A 137 -17.21 21.66 3.11
CA SER A 137 -18.29 22.35 3.84
C SER A 137 -18.14 23.87 3.69
N THR A 138 -19.12 24.64 4.15
CA THR A 138 -19.03 26.12 4.17
C THR A 138 -17.98 26.65 5.14
N GLY A 139 -17.63 25.88 6.18
CA GLY A 139 -16.62 26.24 7.18
C GLY A 139 -15.19 25.86 6.82
N ASP A 140 -14.98 25.03 5.80
CA ASP A 140 -13.66 24.61 5.31
C ASP A 140 -13.60 24.68 3.78
N GLU A 141 -13.06 25.78 3.28
CA GLU A 141 -12.80 25.99 1.86
C GLU A 141 -11.38 25.57 1.44
N GLU A 142 -10.53 25.03 2.33
CA GLU A 142 -9.12 24.70 1.99
C GLU A 142 -9.06 23.66 0.87
N GLY A 143 -9.91 22.63 0.95
CA GLY A 143 -10.02 21.61 -0.09
C GLY A 143 -10.42 22.19 -1.46
N LEU A 144 -11.38 23.12 -1.48
CA LEU A 144 -11.81 23.79 -2.72
C LEU A 144 -10.73 24.73 -3.26
N ALA A 145 -10.06 25.49 -2.39
CA ALA A 145 -8.96 26.36 -2.75
C ALA A 145 -7.81 25.56 -3.39
N TYR A 146 -7.49 24.39 -2.83
CA TYR A 146 -6.47 23.51 -3.40
C TYR A 146 -6.89 22.97 -4.78
N ILE A 147 -8.14 22.52 -4.95
CA ILE A 147 -8.65 22.07 -6.25
C ILE A 147 -8.57 23.19 -7.29
N GLU A 148 -8.93 24.42 -6.92
CA GLU A 148 -8.85 25.57 -7.80
C GLU A 148 -7.40 25.90 -8.20
N LYS A 149 -6.48 25.91 -7.24
CA LYS A 149 -5.03 26.09 -7.50
C LYS A 149 -4.48 25.01 -8.43
N PHE A 150 -4.80 23.74 -8.17
CA PHE A 150 -4.37 22.61 -8.99
C PHE A 150 -4.93 22.71 -10.43
N GLY A 151 -6.19 23.12 -10.59
CA GLY A 151 -6.78 23.40 -11.90
C GLY A 151 -6.08 24.55 -12.65
N LYS A 152 -5.72 25.64 -11.95
CA LYS A 152 -4.95 26.75 -12.53
C LYS A 152 -3.53 26.32 -12.93
N MET A 153 -2.88 25.47 -12.14
CA MET A 153 -1.58 24.88 -12.48
C MET A 153 -1.66 24.10 -13.80
N MET A 154 -2.72 23.31 -14.01
CA MET A 154 -2.94 22.58 -15.28
C MET A 154 -3.07 23.54 -16.47
N LEU A 155 -3.80 24.64 -16.35
CA LEU A 155 -3.92 25.63 -17.42
C LEU A 155 -2.59 26.33 -17.73
N ARG A 156 -1.77 26.62 -16.70
CA ARG A 156 -0.40 27.11 -16.92
C ARG A 156 0.47 26.08 -17.62
N TRP A 157 0.31 24.81 -17.26
CA TRP A 157 1.05 23.72 -17.91
C TRP A 157 0.70 23.62 -19.40
N GLU A 158 -0.59 23.75 -19.75
CA GLU A 158 -1.03 23.82 -21.15
C GLU A 158 -0.37 24.99 -21.90
N ALA A 159 -0.32 26.17 -21.27
CA ALA A 159 0.21 27.39 -21.88
C ALA A 159 1.73 27.34 -22.15
N GLN A 160 2.50 26.54 -21.40
CA GLN A 160 3.93 26.34 -21.66
C GLN A 160 4.21 25.70 -23.03
N GLY A 161 3.26 24.92 -23.58
CA GLY A 161 3.34 24.37 -24.93
C GLY A 161 4.40 23.28 -25.16
N ASN A 162 5.15 22.85 -24.13
CA ASN A 162 6.20 21.85 -24.28
C ASN A 162 5.63 20.41 -24.32
N LYS A 163 5.15 20.00 -25.50
CA LYS A 163 4.54 18.67 -25.75
C LYS A 163 5.41 17.46 -25.37
N LYS A 164 6.73 17.63 -25.24
CA LYS A 164 7.65 16.54 -24.89
C LYS A 164 7.63 16.23 -23.39
N THR A 165 7.62 17.26 -22.54
CA THR A 165 7.72 17.12 -21.08
C THR A 165 6.44 17.50 -20.33
N GLN A 166 5.36 17.83 -21.04
CA GLN A 166 4.03 17.98 -20.46
C GLN A 166 3.17 16.71 -20.58
N MET A 167 2.15 16.60 -19.73
CA MET A 167 1.10 15.59 -19.86
C MET A 167 0.28 15.78 -21.15
N SER A 168 -0.48 14.77 -21.57
CA SER A 168 -1.36 14.92 -22.73
C SER A 168 -2.37 16.06 -22.53
N LEU A 169 -2.68 16.78 -23.61
CA LEU A 169 -3.62 17.90 -23.57
C LEU A 169 -5.00 17.47 -23.05
N ASP A 170 -5.46 16.26 -23.42
CA ASP A 170 -6.73 15.70 -22.91
C ASP A 170 -6.70 15.50 -21.39
N THR A 171 -5.56 15.07 -20.84
CA THR A 171 -5.41 14.92 -19.38
C THR A 171 -5.42 16.28 -18.71
N ILE A 172 -4.63 17.23 -19.22
CA ILE A 172 -4.52 18.58 -18.67
C ILE A 172 -5.88 19.30 -18.68
N ARG A 173 -6.55 19.34 -19.85
CA ARG A 173 -7.87 19.95 -20.01
C ARG A 173 -8.94 19.22 -19.21
N GLY A 174 -8.89 17.90 -19.17
CA GLY A 174 -9.81 17.08 -18.39
C GLY A 174 -9.71 17.39 -16.89
N VAL A 175 -8.49 17.46 -16.34
CA VAL A 175 -8.26 17.84 -14.95
C VAL A 175 -8.72 19.27 -14.69
N ALA A 176 -8.33 20.24 -15.53
CA ALA A 176 -8.71 21.64 -15.36
C ALA A 176 -10.24 21.84 -15.37
N ALA A 177 -10.94 21.22 -16.34
CA ALA A 177 -12.39 21.29 -16.45
C ALA A 177 -13.10 20.60 -15.27
N THR A 178 -12.60 19.44 -14.82
CA THR A 178 -13.14 18.75 -13.64
C THR A 178 -12.92 19.55 -12.37
N CYS A 179 -11.74 20.16 -12.17
CA CYS A 179 -11.48 21.03 -11.02
C CYS A 179 -12.47 22.21 -10.98
N ARG A 180 -12.64 22.91 -12.11
CA ARG A 180 -13.61 24.01 -12.23
C ARG A 180 -15.04 23.54 -11.95
N GLY A 181 -15.44 22.41 -12.52
CA GLY A 181 -16.79 21.86 -12.35
C GLY A 181 -17.09 21.41 -10.92
N LEU A 182 -16.16 20.71 -10.27
CA LEU A 182 -16.34 20.25 -8.88
C LEU A 182 -16.42 21.43 -7.91
N VAL A 183 -15.58 22.46 -8.08
CA VAL A 183 -15.64 23.67 -7.25
C VAL A 183 -16.98 24.39 -7.43
N GLY A 184 -17.41 24.60 -8.69
CA GLY A 184 -18.69 25.24 -8.98
C GLY A 184 -19.89 24.47 -8.42
N LEU A 185 -19.90 23.15 -8.62
CA LEU A 185 -20.96 22.27 -8.11
C LEU A 185 -20.98 22.24 -6.58
N ALA A 186 -19.83 22.11 -5.92
CA ALA A 186 -19.77 22.11 -4.46
C ALA A 186 -20.30 23.43 -3.89
N LYS A 187 -19.88 24.58 -4.43
CA LYS A 187 -20.38 25.89 -4.00
C LYS A 187 -21.89 26.03 -4.23
N TYR A 188 -22.42 25.53 -5.34
CA TYR A 188 -23.85 25.51 -5.61
C TYR A 188 -24.61 24.65 -4.59
N LEU A 189 -24.17 23.41 -4.36
CA LEU A 189 -24.82 22.49 -3.43
C LEU A 189 -24.82 23.01 -1.99
N LEU A 190 -23.72 23.64 -1.56
CA LEU A 190 -23.62 24.21 -0.22
C LEU A 190 -24.46 25.48 -0.06
N ARG A 191 -24.41 26.40 -1.03
CA ARG A 191 -25.00 27.75 -0.88
C ARG A 191 -26.44 27.86 -1.38
N GLN A 192 -26.84 27.05 -2.35
CA GLN A 192 -28.17 27.11 -3.00
C GLN A 192 -29.04 25.92 -2.62
N CYS A 193 -28.46 24.77 -2.32
CA CYS A 193 -29.20 23.57 -1.88
C CYS A 193 -29.12 23.32 -0.37
N ASP A 194 -28.46 24.20 0.38
CA ASP A 194 -28.33 24.15 1.83
C ASP A 194 -27.81 22.81 2.38
N LEU A 195 -26.89 22.18 1.65
CA LEU A 195 -26.19 21.00 2.16
C LEU A 195 -25.14 21.39 3.19
N GLU A 196 -25.09 20.65 4.31
CA GLU A 196 -24.06 20.83 5.34
C GLU A 196 -22.64 20.55 4.79
N TYR A 197 -22.52 19.51 3.96
CA TYR A 197 -21.26 19.12 3.34
C TYR A 197 -21.47 18.39 2.01
N VAL A 198 -20.39 18.33 1.21
CA VAL A 198 -20.35 17.63 -0.09
C VAL A 198 -19.22 16.60 -0.09
N LEU A 199 -19.57 15.36 -0.46
CA LEU A 199 -18.63 14.27 -0.67
C LEU A 199 -18.28 14.15 -2.15
N LEU A 200 -17.21 14.83 -2.59
CA LEU A 200 -16.79 14.84 -4.00
C LEU A 200 -16.54 13.43 -4.56
N GLY A 201 -16.12 12.49 -3.71
CA GLY A 201 -15.92 11.08 -4.09
C GLY A 201 -17.20 10.32 -4.43
N LYS A 202 -18.39 10.93 -4.28
CA LYS A 202 -19.66 10.39 -4.79
C LYS A 202 -19.94 10.82 -6.23
N ILE A 203 -19.20 11.80 -6.76
CA ILE A 203 -19.38 12.38 -8.09
C ILE A 203 -18.39 11.71 -9.05
N GLN A 204 -18.54 10.41 -9.23
CA GLN A 204 -17.68 9.56 -10.07
C GLN A 204 -18.42 8.29 -10.51
N SER A 205 -17.89 7.60 -11.51
CA SER A 205 -18.54 6.43 -12.12
C SER A 205 -18.19 5.09 -11.46
N ASP A 206 -17.37 5.07 -10.41
CA ASP A 206 -16.99 3.86 -9.65
C ASP A 206 -18.17 2.94 -9.28
N ARG A 207 -19.33 3.52 -8.92
CA ARG A 207 -20.53 2.74 -8.59
C ARG A 207 -21.11 2.01 -9.80
N LEU A 208 -21.04 2.64 -10.97
CA LEU A 208 -21.44 2.04 -12.25
C LEU A 208 -20.45 0.96 -12.67
N GLU A 209 -19.14 1.22 -12.58
CA GLU A 209 -18.11 0.22 -12.88
C GLU A 209 -18.18 -0.99 -11.94
N GLY A 210 -18.42 -0.76 -10.65
CA GLY A 210 -18.63 -1.83 -9.67
C GLY A 210 -19.85 -2.69 -9.98
N HIS A 211 -20.92 -2.07 -10.51
CA HIS A 211 -22.11 -2.77 -10.96
C HIS A 211 -21.84 -3.62 -12.20
N PHE A 212 -21.14 -3.09 -13.21
CA PHE A 212 -20.72 -3.88 -14.38
C PHE A 212 -19.85 -5.08 -13.98
N GLY A 213 -18.91 -4.87 -13.04
CA GLY A 213 -18.11 -5.96 -12.48
C GLY A 213 -18.94 -7.03 -11.75
N HIS A 214 -20.05 -6.64 -11.11
CA HIS A 214 -20.99 -7.58 -10.50
C HIS A 214 -21.75 -8.39 -11.55
N LEU A 215 -22.23 -7.74 -12.61
CA LEU A 215 -22.94 -8.42 -13.72
C LEU A 215 -22.03 -9.42 -14.45
N TRP A 216 -20.77 -9.07 -14.72
CA TRP A 216 -19.80 -10.02 -15.30
C TRP A 216 -19.56 -11.24 -14.41
N LYS A 217 -19.53 -11.07 -13.08
CA LYS A 217 -19.40 -12.19 -12.15
C LYS A 217 -20.62 -13.11 -12.19
N LEU A 218 -21.83 -12.56 -12.33
CA LEU A 218 -23.05 -13.36 -12.50
C LEU A 218 -23.03 -14.18 -13.80
N ALA A 219 -22.39 -13.67 -14.85
CA ALA A 219 -22.14 -14.39 -16.10
C ALA A 219 -20.91 -15.33 -16.06
N GLY A 220 -20.51 -15.81 -14.88
CA GLY A 220 -19.37 -16.73 -14.72
C GLY A 220 -17.99 -16.10 -14.94
N GLY A 221 -17.88 -14.77 -14.87
CA GLY A 221 -16.64 -14.04 -15.19
C GLY A 221 -16.42 -13.87 -16.69
N ASN A 222 -17.45 -14.07 -17.52
CA ASN A 222 -17.36 -13.81 -18.96
C ASN A 222 -17.26 -12.29 -19.23
N PHE A 223 -16.09 -11.86 -19.71
CA PHE A 223 -15.85 -10.45 -20.08
C PHE A 223 -16.68 -10.01 -21.30
N TRP A 224 -17.06 -10.96 -22.17
CA TRP A 224 -17.85 -10.73 -23.38
C TRP A 224 -19.30 -11.20 -23.18
N ALA A 225 -19.93 -10.78 -22.08
CA ALA A 225 -21.32 -11.11 -21.83
C ALA A 225 -22.24 -10.48 -22.88
N SER A 226 -23.19 -11.25 -23.41
CA SER A 226 -24.17 -10.74 -24.38
C SER A 226 -25.20 -9.81 -23.69
N SER A 227 -25.87 -8.95 -24.47
CA SER A 227 -26.92 -8.07 -23.92
C SER A 227 -27.99 -8.85 -23.14
N ARG A 228 -28.33 -10.06 -23.60
CA ARG A 228 -29.26 -10.95 -22.90
C ARG A 228 -28.74 -11.35 -21.51
N GLN A 229 -27.47 -11.75 -21.40
CA GLN A 229 -26.86 -12.11 -20.12
C GLN A 229 -26.81 -10.91 -19.16
N PHE A 230 -26.63 -9.70 -19.67
CA PHE A 230 -26.76 -8.48 -18.87
C PHE A 230 -28.18 -8.29 -18.33
N PHE A 231 -29.22 -8.43 -19.15
CA PHE A 231 -30.61 -8.32 -18.70
C PHE A 231 -31.00 -9.40 -17.67
N GLU A 232 -30.57 -10.63 -17.90
CA GLU A 232 -30.77 -11.74 -16.96
C GLU A 232 -30.04 -11.48 -15.65
N GLY A 233 -28.79 -10.99 -15.71
CA GLY A 233 -28.03 -10.55 -14.54
C GLY A 233 -28.75 -9.46 -13.74
N GLU A 234 -29.28 -8.43 -14.42
CA GLU A 234 -30.08 -7.36 -13.80
C GLU A 234 -31.34 -7.88 -13.10
N ALA A 235 -32.03 -8.85 -13.71
CA ALA A 235 -33.19 -9.49 -13.08
C ALA A 235 -32.76 -10.23 -11.80
N ILE A 236 -31.65 -10.97 -11.84
CA ILE A 236 -31.10 -11.67 -10.67
C ILE A 236 -30.71 -10.68 -9.56
N VAL A 237 -30.03 -9.57 -9.87
CA VAL A 237 -29.64 -8.56 -8.88
C VAL A 237 -30.86 -7.99 -8.18
N ARG A 238 -31.92 -7.64 -8.94
CA ARG A 238 -33.17 -7.12 -8.39
C ARG A 238 -33.86 -8.13 -7.48
N VAL A 239 -34.00 -9.37 -7.92
CA VAL A 239 -34.63 -10.44 -7.12
C VAL A 239 -33.81 -10.77 -5.87
N LYS A 240 -32.47 -10.87 -5.97
CA LYS A 240 -31.60 -11.11 -4.80
C LYS A 240 -31.67 -10.00 -3.77
N SER A 241 -31.79 -8.75 -4.22
CA SER A 241 -31.97 -7.60 -3.32
C SER A 241 -33.24 -7.72 -2.48
N LEU A 242 -34.24 -8.47 -2.96
CA LEU A 242 -35.47 -8.79 -2.22
C LEU A 242 -35.33 -10.03 -1.33
N ILE A 243 -34.50 -11.02 -1.70
CA ILE A 243 -34.32 -12.31 -0.99
C ILE A 243 -33.37 -12.22 0.23
N TRP A 244 -32.49 -11.22 0.31
CA TRP A 244 -31.50 -11.05 1.40
C TRP A 244 -32.13 -10.95 2.81
N LEU A 245 -33.45 -10.83 2.90
CA LEU A 245 -34.27 -10.84 4.11
C LEU A 245 -34.56 -12.25 4.70
N SER A 246 -33.98 -13.33 4.14
CA SER A 246 -34.36 -14.73 4.46
C SER A 246 -33.45 -15.50 5.43
N GLY A 247 -32.37 -14.91 5.95
CA GLY A 247 -31.68 -15.39 7.16
C GLY A 247 -30.83 -16.68 7.08
N TYR A 248 -30.43 -17.15 5.89
CA TYR A 248 -29.60 -18.37 5.77
C TYR A 248 -28.08 -18.11 5.95
N GLY A 249 -27.41 -18.94 6.78
CA GLY A 249 -25.98 -18.86 7.08
C GLY A 249 -25.14 -20.00 6.48
N LEU A 250 -23.89 -19.69 6.11
CA LEU A 250 -22.92 -20.57 5.44
C LEU A 250 -22.14 -21.51 6.40
N SER A 251 -22.61 -21.67 7.64
CA SER A 251 -21.91 -22.40 8.72
C SER A 251 -22.10 -23.92 8.68
N THR A 252 -22.93 -24.44 7.77
CA THR A 252 -23.27 -25.87 7.65
C THR A 252 -22.26 -26.71 6.85
N VAL A 253 -21.19 -26.11 6.31
CA VAL A 253 -20.24 -26.80 5.42
C VAL A 253 -18.98 -27.32 6.15
N THR A 254 -18.78 -27.00 7.43
CA THR A 254 -17.48 -27.19 8.11
C THR A 254 -17.35 -28.43 9.01
N ALA A 255 -18.17 -29.47 8.83
CA ALA A 255 -18.13 -30.69 9.68
C ALA A 255 -17.33 -31.87 9.09
N GLY A 256 -16.83 -31.79 7.86
CA GLY A 256 -16.27 -32.95 7.13
C GLY A 256 -14.73 -33.09 7.06
N MET A 257 -13.93 -32.21 7.69
CA MET A 257 -12.48 -32.13 7.43
C MET A 257 -11.56 -32.42 8.64
N HIS A 258 -12.07 -33.09 9.67
CA HIS A 258 -11.35 -33.30 10.94
C HIS A 258 -10.04 -34.12 10.81
N PRO A 259 -9.97 -35.23 10.05
CA PRO A 259 -8.75 -36.04 9.96
C PRO A 259 -7.58 -35.35 9.25
N VAL A 260 -7.88 -34.64 8.14
CA VAL A 260 -6.89 -33.89 7.35
C VAL A 260 -6.34 -32.70 8.15
N SER A 261 -7.14 -32.13 9.06
CA SER A 261 -6.72 -31.03 9.92
C SER A 261 -5.71 -31.47 10.97
N GLN A 262 -5.83 -32.70 11.49
CA GLN A 262 -4.93 -33.24 12.50
C GLN A 262 -3.55 -33.59 11.92
N GLN A 263 -3.50 -34.23 10.75
CA GLN A 263 -2.24 -34.54 10.06
C GLN A 263 -1.45 -33.27 9.71
N ARG A 264 -2.15 -32.20 9.32
CA ARG A 264 -1.53 -30.89 9.05
C ARG A 264 -0.88 -30.29 10.30
N LEU A 265 -1.53 -30.43 11.46
CA LEU A 265 -1.00 -29.94 12.73
C LEU A 265 0.29 -30.68 13.13
N GLU A 266 0.33 -31.99 12.96
CA GLU A 266 1.52 -32.81 13.24
C GLU A 266 2.70 -32.46 12.31
N ASN A 267 2.42 -32.24 11.02
CA ASN A 267 3.43 -31.80 10.06
C ASN A 267 4.00 -30.42 10.43
N ASP A 268 3.12 -29.48 10.78
CA ASP A 268 3.53 -28.14 11.20
C ASP A 268 4.36 -28.21 12.50
N GLN A 269 4.01 -29.09 13.45
CA GLN A 269 4.78 -29.24 14.69
C GLN A 269 6.18 -29.80 14.44
N ARG A 270 6.34 -30.76 13.50
CA ARG A 270 7.66 -31.25 13.09
C ARG A 270 8.51 -30.13 12.48
N ALA A 271 7.91 -29.31 11.61
CA ALA A 271 8.57 -28.15 11.04
C ALA A 271 9.00 -27.16 12.13
N VAL A 272 8.21 -26.94 13.18
CA VAL A 272 8.61 -26.09 14.32
C VAL A 272 9.86 -26.62 15.00
N THR A 273 9.92 -27.91 15.32
CA THR A 273 11.07 -28.52 16.01
C THR A 273 12.34 -28.37 15.17
N GLU A 274 12.30 -28.78 13.91
CA GLU A 274 13.46 -28.74 12.99
C GLU A 274 13.99 -27.31 12.79
N LEU A 275 13.09 -26.34 12.58
CA LEU A 275 13.48 -24.94 12.39
C LEU A 275 14.03 -24.31 13.68
N THR A 276 13.53 -24.73 14.86
CA THR A 276 14.04 -24.25 16.15
C THR A 276 15.45 -24.78 16.41
N GLU A 277 15.68 -26.08 16.17
CA GLU A 277 17.01 -26.70 16.32
C GLU A 277 18.05 -26.05 15.41
N TYR A 278 17.68 -25.80 14.14
CA TYR A 278 18.55 -25.08 13.21
C TYR A 278 18.88 -23.66 13.69
N ALA A 279 17.87 -22.91 14.13
CA ALA A 279 18.07 -21.54 14.60
C ALA A 279 18.96 -21.49 15.86
N ALA A 280 18.79 -22.44 16.78
CA ALA A 280 19.65 -22.58 17.96
C ALA A 280 21.11 -22.88 17.58
N ALA A 281 21.35 -23.77 16.63
CA ALA A 281 22.70 -24.11 16.17
C ALA A 281 23.38 -22.97 15.40
N ALA A 282 22.64 -22.18 14.61
CA ALA A 282 23.22 -21.08 13.85
C ALA A 282 23.54 -19.85 14.71
N SER A 283 22.81 -19.65 15.81
CA SER A 283 23.03 -18.53 16.74
C SER A 283 24.39 -18.57 17.45
N SER A 284 25.07 -19.72 17.45
CA SER A 284 26.43 -19.88 18.00
C SER A 284 27.56 -19.61 17.00
N ASP A 285 27.31 -19.68 15.69
CA ASP A 285 28.37 -19.73 14.66
C ASP A 285 28.35 -18.58 13.63
N ASP A 286 27.23 -17.85 13.45
CA ASP A 286 27.10 -16.83 12.41
C ASP A 286 26.85 -15.42 13.00
N PRO A 287 27.71 -14.41 12.74
CA PRO A 287 27.47 -13.05 13.23
C PRO A 287 26.18 -12.46 12.65
N ALA A 288 25.47 -11.68 13.47
CA ALA A 288 24.26 -10.99 13.06
C ALA A 288 24.48 -10.22 11.75
N GLN A 289 23.70 -10.55 10.72
CA GLN A 289 23.77 -9.84 9.44
C GLN A 289 23.40 -8.38 9.63
N ASP A 290 24.21 -7.50 9.05
CA ASP A 290 23.92 -6.07 9.05
C ASP A 290 22.61 -5.80 8.30
N VAL A 291 21.74 -5.01 8.93
CA VAL A 291 20.43 -4.67 8.39
C VAL A 291 20.56 -3.35 7.65
N PRO A 292 20.30 -3.29 6.33
CA PRO A 292 20.46 -2.05 5.58
C PRO A 292 19.66 -0.91 6.20
N GLU A 293 20.21 0.31 6.19
CA GLU A 293 19.61 1.50 6.81
C GLU A 293 18.13 1.70 6.42
N GLY A 294 17.79 1.56 5.13
CA GLY A 294 16.40 1.67 4.66
C GLY A 294 15.47 0.60 5.25
N THR A 295 15.98 -0.61 5.50
CA THR A 295 15.24 -1.69 6.19
C THR A 295 15.05 -1.34 7.66
N GLN A 296 16.07 -0.79 8.32
CA GLN A 296 15.99 -0.35 9.71
C GLN A 296 14.92 0.76 9.89
N GLN A 297 14.87 1.74 8.99
CA GLN A 297 13.84 2.78 9.01
C GLN A 297 12.43 2.22 8.82
N ALA A 298 12.27 1.25 7.91
CA ALA A 298 11.00 0.57 7.71
C ALA A 298 10.59 -0.23 8.97
N LEU A 299 11.53 -0.96 9.59
CA LEU A 299 11.29 -1.72 10.83
C LEU A 299 10.91 -0.82 12.00
N HIS A 300 11.57 0.34 12.15
CA HIS A 300 11.23 1.32 13.17
C HIS A 300 9.79 1.85 12.99
N HIS A 301 9.36 2.13 11.76
CA HIS A 301 7.97 2.47 11.46
C HIS A 301 6.99 1.32 11.77
N ILE A 302 7.36 0.08 11.39
CA ILE A 302 6.57 -1.12 11.65
C ILE A 302 6.43 -1.38 13.15
N ALA A 303 7.45 -1.12 13.97
CA ALA A 303 7.40 -1.26 15.42
C ALA A 303 6.33 -0.35 16.04
N GLY A 304 6.24 0.91 15.61
CA GLY A 304 5.16 1.82 16.01
C GLY A 304 3.77 1.30 15.59
N TYR A 305 3.65 0.72 14.39
CA TYR A 305 2.43 0.04 13.95
C TYR A 305 2.11 -1.19 14.80
N LEU A 306 3.11 -2.00 15.19
CA LEU A 306 2.92 -3.19 16.02
C LEU A 306 2.39 -2.82 17.40
N ALA A 307 3.01 -1.82 18.04
CA ALA A 307 2.55 -1.26 19.31
C ALA A 307 1.08 -0.80 19.23
N HIS A 308 0.65 -0.24 18.09
CA HIS A 308 -0.76 0.08 17.85
C HIS A 308 -1.62 -1.17 17.61
N SER A 309 -1.14 -2.12 16.81
CA SER A 309 -1.89 -3.31 16.40
C SER A 309 -2.21 -4.23 17.58
N VAL A 310 -1.28 -4.36 18.53
CA VAL A 310 -1.45 -5.11 19.78
C VAL A 310 -2.64 -4.56 20.59
N LYS A 311 -2.94 -3.25 20.52
CA LYS A 311 -4.11 -2.65 21.20
C LYS A 311 -5.45 -3.26 20.75
N LYS A 312 -5.53 -3.77 19.52
CA LYS A 312 -6.76 -4.37 18.98
C LYS A 312 -7.04 -5.76 19.54
N ILE A 313 -5.98 -6.46 19.95
CA ILE A 313 -6.05 -7.85 20.40
C ILE A 313 -5.99 -7.92 21.92
N HIS A 314 -5.08 -7.14 22.52
CA HIS A 314 -4.79 -7.14 23.94
C HIS A 314 -5.44 -5.95 24.63
N ARG A 315 -6.19 -6.22 25.72
CA ARG A 315 -6.97 -5.21 26.47
C ARG A 315 -6.22 -4.58 27.65
N CYS A 316 -5.11 -5.15 28.09
CA CYS A 316 -4.34 -4.64 29.24
C CYS A 316 -3.53 -3.40 28.86
N ASP A 317 -3.78 -2.26 29.51
CA ASP A 317 -3.11 -1.00 29.20
C ASP A 317 -1.62 -0.98 29.59
N GLU A 318 -1.25 -1.63 30.69
CA GLU A 318 0.16 -1.73 31.11
C GLU A 318 0.98 -2.61 30.14
N CYS A 319 0.37 -3.66 29.58
CA CYS A 319 1.00 -4.42 28.49
C CYS A 319 1.23 -3.57 27.24
N ARG A 320 0.35 -2.60 26.98
CA ARG A 320 0.51 -1.68 25.85
C ARG A 320 1.60 -0.65 26.12
N ALA A 321 1.75 -0.20 27.37
CA ALA A 321 2.79 0.72 27.78
C ALA A 321 4.20 0.13 27.59
N LEU A 322 4.38 -1.19 27.74
CA LEU A 322 5.64 -1.87 27.44
C LEU A 322 6.13 -1.67 25.99
N LEU A 323 5.22 -1.42 25.05
CA LEU A 323 5.51 -1.37 23.61
C LEU A 323 5.68 0.05 23.05
N SER A 324 5.30 1.08 23.81
CA SER A 324 5.34 2.46 23.32
C SER A 324 5.58 3.47 24.41
N ASP A 325 6.50 4.40 24.15
CA ASP A 325 6.82 5.52 25.05
C ASP A 325 5.88 6.72 24.84
N GLY A 326 4.70 6.48 24.25
CA GLY A 326 3.67 7.47 24.01
C GLY A 326 3.52 7.88 22.55
N LEU A 327 3.05 9.11 22.33
CA LEU A 327 2.88 9.68 21.00
C LEU A 327 4.22 10.19 20.49
N ARG A 328 4.52 9.90 19.22
CA ARG A 328 5.70 10.44 18.56
C ARG A 328 5.52 11.94 18.34
N ALA A 329 6.50 12.72 18.81
CA ALA A 329 6.52 14.16 18.64
C ALA A 329 6.40 14.54 17.15
N GLN A 330 5.69 15.63 16.86
CA GLN A 330 5.76 16.25 15.55
C GLN A 330 7.05 17.04 15.48
N LEU A 331 7.85 16.83 14.43
CA LEU A 331 8.98 17.71 14.17
C LEU A 331 8.43 19.10 13.83
N VAL A 332 8.82 20.10 14.63
CA VAL A 332 8.66 21.51 14.27
C VAL A 332 9.94 21.90 13.53
N THR A 333 9.81 22.43 12.31
CA THR A 333 10.93 23.03 11.59
C THR A 333 11.43 24.22 12.43
N VAL A 334 12.57 24.05 13.11
CA VAL A 334 13.21 25.15 13.84
C VAL A 334 13.89 26.02 12.79
N VAL A 335 13.27 27.14 12.45
CA VAL A 335 13.98 28.23 11.76
C VAL A 335 14.76 28.96 12.84
N ALA A 336 16.04 28.65 13.01
CA ALA A 336 16.91 29.40 13.89
C ALA A 336 17.38 30.66 13.14
N GLU A 337 17.00 31.83 13.65
CA GLU A 337 17.62 33.09 13.26
C GLU A 337 19.11 33.03 13.63
N ASN A 338 19.97 33.01 12.62
CA ASN A 338 21.42 33.24 12.70
C ASN A 338 22.28 32.10 13.31
N ALA A 339 22.39 30.95 12.63
CA ALA A 339 23.60 30.12 12.50
C ALA A 339 23.27 28.89 11.64
N GLU A 340 24.21 28.47 10.78
CA GLU A 340 24.14 27.34 9.82
C GLU A 340 23.02 26.32 10.10
N GLU A 341 22.02 26.30 9.21
CA GLU A 341 20.87 25.38 9.26
C GLU A 341 21.33 23.92 9.23
N LYS A 342 21.47 23.27 10.39
CA LYS A 342 21.39 21.81 10.46
C LYS A 342 19.92 21.40 10.54
N LEU A 343 19.29 21.28 9.38
CA LEU A 343 18.07 20.51 9.22
C LEU A 343 18.36 19.09 9.74
N VAL A 344 17.82 18.73 10.90
CA VAL A 344 17.89 17.34 11.39
C VAL A 344 17.17 16.49 10.34
N ALA A 345 17.90 15.54 9.75
CA ALA A 345 17.36 14.62 8.77
C ALA A 345 16.11 13.94 9.36
N ALA A 346 14.95 14.17 8.75
CA ALA A 346 13.69 13.63 9.22
C ALA A 346 13.66 12.12 8.98
N SER A 347 13.38 11.33 10.03
CA SER A 347 13.23 9.89 9.87
C SER A 347 12.03 9.56 8.98
N PHE A 348 11.99 8.34 8.44
CA PHE A 348 10.86 7.91 7.61
C PHE A 348 9.50 8.02 8.31
N THR A 349 9.45 7.70 9.61
CA THR A 349 8.21 7.82 10.40
C THR A 349 7.80 9.27 10.59
N ASP A 350 8.75 10.20 10.71
CA ASP A 350 8.45 11.63 10.85
C ASP A 350 7.79 12.19 9.59
N LEU A 351 8.26 11.77 8.41
CA LEU A 351 7.69 12.14 7.12
C LEU A 351 6.23 11.65 6.93
N LEU A 352 5.78 10.72 7.77
CA LEU A 352 4.41 10.19 7.80
C LEU A 352 3.60 10.69 9.01
N ASN A 353 4.25 11.30 10.00
CA ASN A 353 3.61 11.61 11.27
C ASN A 353 2.65 12.79 11.13
N ARG A 354 1.42 12.59 11.60
CA ARG A 354 0.38 13.62 11.70
C ARG A 354 0.01 13.92 13.16
N GLY A 355 0.84 13.51 14.12
CA GLY A 355 0.66 13.72 15.57
C GLY A 355 -0.01 12.58 16.33
N LYS A 356 -0.33 11.46 15.67
CA LYS A 356 -0.96 10.29 16.32
C LYS A 356 -0.21 8.98 16.09
N LEU A 357 0.97 9.03 15.48
CA LEU A 357 1.83 7.84 15.41
C LEU A 357 2.44 7.57 16.80
N LEU A 358 2.62 6.30 17.14
CA LEU A 358 3.23 5.91 18.40
C LEU A 358 4.75 5.91 18.26
N GLN A 359 5.43 6.33 19.33
CA GLN A 359 6.85 6.08 19.50
C GLN A 359 7.02 4.65 20.03
N PRO A 360 7.64 3.73 19.29
CA PRO A 360 7.93 2.40 19.83
C PRO A 360 8.95 2.51 20.96
N SER A 361 8.78 1.69 21.99
CA SER A 361 9.77 1.54 23.07
C SER A 361 11.02 0.81 22.58
N GLU A 362 12.11 0.92 23.33
CA GLU A 362 13.36 0.20 23.05
C GLU A 362 13.15 -1.32 23.01
N LEU A 363 12.36 -1.87 23.93
CA LEU A 363 11.95 -3.28 23.94
C LEU A 363 11.25 -3.67 22.63
N CYS A 364 10.30 -2.86 22.17
CA CYS A 364 9.56 -3.14 20.93
C CYS A 364 10.50 -3.16 19.73
N LEU A 365 11.46 -2.22 19.67
CA LEU A 365 12.45 -2.16 18.59
C LEU A 365 13.40 -3.34 18.62
N ARG A 366 13.93 -3.69 19.80
CA ARG A 366 14.80 -4.87 19.99
C ARG A 366 14.13 -6.14 19.47
N VAL A 367 12.91 -6.42 19.92
CA VAL A 367 12.15 -7.62 19.51
C VAL A 367 11.86 -7.61 18.00
N VAL A 368 11.53 -6.46 17.41
CA VAL A 368 11.32 -6.36 15.96
C VAL A 368 12.59 -6.69 15.17
N MET A 369 13.74 -6.23 15.64
CA MET A 369 15.03 -6.51 15.01
C MET A 369 15.42 -7.99 15.14
N GLU A 370 15.31 -8.58 16.34
CA GLU A 370 15.59 -9.99 16.58
C GLU A 370 14.69 -10.91 15.74
N VAL A 371 13.38 -10.62 15.69
CA VAL A 371 12.44 -11.40 14.84
C VAL A 371 12.76 -11.23 13.36
N CYS A 372 13.25 -10.06 12.93
CA CYS A 372 13.69 -9.85 11.55
C CYS A 372 14.96 -10.67 11.23
N GLN A 373 15.92 -10.72 12.15
CA GLN A 373 17.13 -11.51 12.00
C GLN A 373 16.80 -13.00 11.94
N LEU A 374 15.93 -13.48 12.83
CA LEU A 374 15.46 -14.87 12.82
C LEU A 374 14.71 -15.19 11.52
N TYR A 375 13.90 -14.28 11.00
CA TYR A 375 13.27 -14.47 9.68
C TYR A 375 14.30 -14.63 8.56
N ARG A 376 15.33 -13.75 8.52
CA ARG A 376 16.39 -13.82 7.51
C ARG A 376 17.17 -15.12 7.61
N LEU A 377 17.51 -15.56 8.83
CA LEU A 377 18.17 -16.82 9.09
C LEU A 377 17.38 -18.00 8.49
N LEU A 378 16.06 -18.03 8.68
CA LEU A 378 15.20 -19.12 8.19
C LEU A 378 14.87 -19.06 6.70
N VAL A 379 15.01 -17.89 6.05
CA VAL A 379 14.54 -17.65 4.67
C VAL A 379 15.67 -17.39 3.68
N ASN A 380 16.91 -17.28 4.16
CA ASN A 380 18.09 -17.07 3.32
C ASN A 380 18.14 -18.06 2.14
N SER A 381 18.60 -17.55 1.00
CA SER A 381 18.33 -18.10 -0.35
C SER A 381 18.87 -19.52 -0.63
N GLN A 382 19.58 -20.14 0.31
CA GLN A 382 20.27 -21.43 0.14
C GLN A 382 19.93 -22.47 1.23
N SER A 383 19.02 -22.17 2.17
CA SER A 383 18.72 -23.06 3.29
C SER A 383 17.50 -23.96 3.05
N GLU A 384 17.59 -25.22 3.47
CA GLU A 384 16.46 -26.18 3.47
C GLU A 384 15.31 -25.68 4.36
N THR A 385 15.64 -24.89 5.38
CA THR A 385 14.70 -24.25 6.32
C THR A 385 13.65 -23.39 5.63
N ARG A 386 13.98 -22.70 4.55
CA ARG A 386 13.01 -21.92 3.76
C ARG A 386 11.93 -22.82 3.17
N THR A 387 12.31 -23.97 2.64
CA THR A 387 11.40 -24.94 2.02
C THR A 387 10.48 -25.54 3.08
N ILE A 388 11.03 -25.86 4.25
CA ILE A 388 10.26 -26.38 5.39
C ILE A 388 9.23 -25.34 5.86
N LEU A 389 9.66 -24.09 6.08
CA LEU A 389 8.79 -23.02 6.56
C LEU A 389 7.65 -22.72 5.59
N PHE A 390 7.95 -22.49 4.31
CA PHE A 390 6.92 -22.18 3.31
C PHE A 390 6.14 -23.40 2.81
N GLY A 391 6.66 -24.61 3.02
CA GLY A 391 5.98 -25.88 2.71
C GLY A 391 4.98 -26.32 3.77
N SER A 392 5.04 -25.74 4.98
CA SER A 392 4.10 -26.03 6.05
C SER A 392 2.65 -25.61 5.71
N SER A 393 1.68 -26.21 6.39
CA SER A 393 0.27 -25.91 6.16
C SER A 393 -0.14 -24.55 6.73
N SER A 394 0.52 -24.12 7.81
CA SER A 394 0.36 -22.78 8.39
C SER A 394 1.70 -22.09 8.68
N PRO A 395 2.41 -21.58 7.64
CA PRO A 395 3.74 -20.97 7.78
C PRO A 395 3.81 -19.86 8.83
N LYS A 396 2.74 -19.06 8.95
CA LYS A 396 2.66 -18.01 9.97
C LYS A 396 2.67 -18.59 11.39
N ASN A 397 1.96 -19.67 11.66
CA ASN A 397 1.90 -20.25 13.00
C ASN A 397 3.17 -21.00 13.32
N VAL A 398 3.74 -21.73 12.36
CA VAL A 398 5.06 -22.35 12.48
C VAL A 398 6.10 -21.29 12.87
N PHE A 399 6.19 -20.19 12.12
CA PHE A 399 7.11 -19.09 12.45
C PHE A 399 6.86 -18.49 13.83
N ARG A 400 5.60 -18.29 14.24
CA ARG A 400 5.25 -17.80 15.58
C ARG A 400 5.78 -18.73 16.67
N SER A 401 5.62 -20.03 16.50
CA SER A 401 6.10 -21.03 17.46
C SER A 401 7.62 -21.08 17.51
N VAL A 402 8.31 -20.97 16.36
CA VAL A 402 9.79 -20.89 16.33
C VAL A 402 10.27 -19.63 17.07
N VAL A 403 9.69 -18.46 16.80
CA VAL A 403 10.00 -17.23 17.56
C VAL A 403 9.73 -17.40 19.05
N GLN A 404 8.63 -18.07 19.41
CA GLN A 404 8.27 -18.31 20.80
C GLN A 404 9.28 -19.23 21.50
N ASN A 405 9.81 -20.24 20.82
CA ASN A 405 10.82 -21.12 21.38
C ASN A 405 12.18 -20.41 21.49
N MET A 406 12.56 -19.63 20.48
CA MET A 406 13.86 -18.94 20.43
C MET A 406 13.94 -17.76 21.39
N LEU A 407 12.96 -16.85 21.37
CA LEU A 407 12.96 -15.62 22.18
C LEU A 407 12.16 -15.77 23.48
N GLY A 408 11.34 -16.81 23.61
CA GLY A 408 10.62 -17.06 24.87
C GLY A 408 11.52 -17.60 25.97
N ASP A 409 12.67 -18.18 25.59
CA ASP A 409 13.68 -18.68 26.53
C ASP A 409 14.77 -17.68 26.90
N ASP A 410 14.78 -16.50 26.28
CA ASP A 410 15.66 -15.39 26.61
C ASP A 410 15.40 -14.88 28.05
N GLU A 411 16.44 -14.89 28.88
CA GLU A 411 16.34 -14.55 30.30
C GLU A 411 15.92 -13.09 30.53
N GLU A 412 16.38 -12.15 29.70
CA GLU A 412 15.99 -10.75 29.81
C GLU A 412 14.51 -10.56 29.45
N LEU A 413 14.04 -11.19 28.37
CA LEU A 413 12.63 -11.09 27.94
C LEU A 413 11.66 -11.83 28.87
N LYS A 414 12.10 -12.91 29.53
CA LYS A 414 11.32 -13.68 30.52
C LYS A 414 10.94 -12.85 31.74
N GLU A 415 11.81 -11.96 32.17
CA GLU A 415 11.59 -11.07 33.30
C GLU A 415 10.67 -9.90 32.96
N VAL A 416 10.51 -9.56 31.68
CA VAL A 416 9.60 -8.50 31.25
C VAL A 416 8.14 -8.90 31.49
N ALA A 417 7.54 -8.27 32.49
CA ALA A 417 6.11 -8.35 32.78
C ALA A 417 5.51 -6.95 32.95
N CYS A 418 4.21 -6.83 32.68
CA CYS A 418 3.49 -5.61 33.04
C CYS A 418 3.21 -5.57 34.55
N GLY A 419 2.80 -4.42 35.09
CA GLY A 419 2.48 -4.26 36.51
C GLY A 419 1.33 -5.15 37.03
N ARG A 420 0.54 -5.77 36.13
CA ARG A 420 -0.46 -6.80 36.45
C ARG A 420 0.05 -8.24 36.41
N GLY A 421 1.34 -8.46 36.15
CA GLY A 421 1.97 -9.78 36.11
C GLY A 421 1.82 -10.54 34.78
N HIS A 422 1.30 -9.91 33.72
CA HIS A 422 1.29 -10.54 32.39
C HIS A 422 2.69 -10.51 31.79
N LYS A 423 3.25 -11.70 31.52
CA LYS A 423 4.56 -11.83 30.86
C LYS A 423 4.49 -11.42 29.39
N PHE A 424 5.52 -10.71 28.93
CA PHE A 424 5.67 -10.28 27.54
C PHE A 424 5.73 -11.47 26.58
N THR A 425 6.57 -12.46 26.91
CA THR A 425 6.83 -13.64 26.09
C THR A 425 5.57 -14.47 25.85
N SER A 426 4.72 -14.69 26.86
CA SER A 426 3.52 -15.53 26.71
C SER A 426 2.33 -14.81 26.06
N ASN A 427 2.22 -13.49 26.22
CA ASN A 427 1.03 -12.75 25.79
C ASN A 427 1.23 -11.96 24.48
N ILE A 428 2.39 -11.34 24.28
CA ILE A 428 2.57 -10.31 23.24
C ILE A 428 3.45 -10.83 22.09
N LEU A 429 4.53 -11.53 22.41
CA LEU A 429 5.57 -11.95 21.46
C LEU A 429 4.99 -12.69 20.24
N ALA A 430 4.20 -13.74 20.47
CA ALA A 430 3.58 -14.50 19.39
C ALA A 430 2.68 -13.64 18.48
N THR A 431 2.03 -12.60 19.03
CA THR A 431 1.19 -11.69 18.24
C THR A 431 2.05 -10.81 17.33
N MET A 432 3.14 -10.25 17.86
CA MET A 432 4.10 -9.46 17.10
C MET A 432 4.76 -10.29 15.99
N ALA A 433 5.24 -11.49 16.33
CA ALA A 433 5.85 -12.44 15.38
C ALA A 433 4.94 -12.72 14.18
N GLY A 434 3.65 -13.00 14.43
CA GLY A 434 2.68 -13.27 13.38
C GLY A 434 2.39 -12.06 12.48
N ALA A 435 2.41 -10.85 13.04
CA ALA A 435 2.23 -9.63 12.27
C ALA A 435 3.47 -9.30 11.42
N LEU A 436 4.67 -9.46 11.98
CA LEU A 436 5.95 -9.29 11.27
C LEU A 436 6.10 -10.29 10.12
N PHE A 437 5.80 -11.57 10.36
CA PHE A 437 5.83 -12.59 9.33
C PHE A 437 4.99 -12.21 8.10
N ASN A 438 3.77 -11.70 8.32
CA ASN A 438 2.92 -11.26 7.22
C ASN A 438 3.53 -10.09 6.44
N VAL A 439 4.21 -9.16 7.10
CA VAL A 439 4.90 -8.05 6.44
C VAL A 439 6.05 -8.56 5.59
N PHE A 440 6.93 -9.37 6.16
CA PHE A 440 8.12 -9.90 5.49
C PHE A 440 7.74 -10.78 4.29
N VAL A 441 6.84 -11.74 4.50
CA VAL A 441 6.36 -12.61 3.43
C VAL A 441 5.61 -11.82 2.35
N SER A 442 4.84 -10.79 2.72
CA SER A 442 4.20 -9.93 1.72
C SER A 442 5.22 -9.23 0.81
N ASN A 443 6.33 -8.75 1.36
CA ASN A 443 7.40 -8.12 0.59
C ASN A 443 8.16 -9.15 -0.26
N HIS A 444 8.51 -10.30 0.31
CA HIS A 444 9.11 -11.42 -0.42
C HIS A 444 8.28 -11.85 -1.63
N VAL A 445 6.97 -12.08 -1.44
CA VAL A 445 6.06 -12.48 -2.52
C VAL A 445 5.96 -11.40 -3.60
N LYS A 446 5.97 -10.11 -3.24
CA LYS A 446 5.99 -9.02 -4.22
C LYS A 446 7.27 -9.00 -5.04
N ASP A 447 8.41 -9.33 -4.46
CA ASP A 447 9.68 -9.39 -5.16
C ASP A 447 9.72 -10.58 -6.12
N VAL A 448 9.27 -11.76 -5.66
CA VAL A 448 9.11 -12.94 -6.53
C VAL A 448 8.17 -12.60 -7.69
N ASN A 449 7.03 -11.99 -7.43
CA ASN A 449 6.09 -11.57 -8.46
C ASN A 449 6.68 -10.53 -9.42
N SER A 450 7.46 -9.58 -8.91
CA SER A 450 8.17 -8.57 -9.71
C SER A 450 9.23 -9.21 -10.60
N GLN A 451 9.94 -10.22 -10.09
CA GLN A 451 10.90 -10.99 -10.87
C GLN A 451 10.20 -11.78 -12.00
N VAL A 452 9.11 -12.47 -11.69
CA VAL A 452 8.32 -13.21 -12.70
C VAL A 452 7.75 -12.26 -13.75
N HIS A 453 7.21 -11.12 -13.32
CA HIS A 453 6.66 -10.10 -14.21
C HIS A 453 7.73 -9.52 -15.14
N SER A 454 8.89 -9.15 -14.60
CA SER A 454 10.00 -8.61 -15.40
C SER A 454 10.56 -9.62 -16.41
N LYS A 455 10.65 -10.92 -16.04
CA LYS A 455 11.05 -12.00 -16.95
C LYS A 455 10.06 -12.18 -18.11
N LYS A 456 8.74 -12.14 -17.84
CA LYS A 456 7.71 -12.21 -18.89
C LYS A 456 7.83 -11.08 -19.90
N ARG A 457 8.28 -9.90 -19.48
CA ARG A 457 8.53 -8.75 -20.36
C ARG A 457 9.81 -8.89 -21.21
N LYS A 458 10.86 -9.50 -20.66
CA LYS A 458 12.18 -9.64 -21.33
C LYS A 458 12.30 -10.89 -22.21
N GLY A 459 11.39 -11.85 -22.11
CA GLY A 459 11.39 -13.03 -22.97
C GLY A 459 11.20 -12.68 -24.44
N PRO A 460 11.79 -13.44 -25.38
CA PRO A 460 11.51 -13.25 -26.80
C PRO A 460 10.00 -13.36 -27.02
N PRO A 461 9.40 -12.53 -27.90
CA PRO A 461 8.02 -12.76 -28.29
C PRO A 461 7.97 -14.18 -28.84
N THR A 462 7.26 -15.09 -28.17
CA THR A 462 6.99 -16.42 -28.66
C THR A 462 6.10 -16.31 -29.90
N ARG A 463 6.70 -15.88 -31.02
CA ARG A 463 6.20 -16.02 -32.39
C ARG A 463 6.75 -17.32 -32.97
N THR A 464 6.44 -18.42 -32.29
CA THR A 464 6.51 -19.77 -32.86
C THR A 464 5.27 -20.54 -32.42
N SER A 465 4.09 -19.95 -32.64
CA SER A 465 2.94 -20.75 -33.03
C SER A 465 2.88 -20.67 -34.55
N GLY A 466 3.27 -21.75 -35.23
CA GLY A 466 2.83 -21.96 -36.60
C GLY A 466 1.34 -21.68 -36.67
N ARG A 467 0.87 -21.10 -37.78
CA ARG A 467 -0.57 -20.96 -38.06
C ARG A 467 -1.17 -22.36 -38.19
N GLY A 468 -1.42 -23.01 -37.06
CA GLY A 468 -2.39 -24.08 -36.95
C GLY A 468 -3.75 -23.43 -37.18
N VAL A 469 -4.51 -24.01 -38.10
CA VAL A 469 -5.82 -23.52 -38.54
C VAL A 469 -6.86 -23.52 -37.39
N ASP A 470 -6.54 -24.13 -36.24
CA ASP A 470 -7.34 -24.07 -35.03
C ASP A 470 -6.85 -22.99 -34.05
N SER A 471 -7.17 -21.73 -34.34
CA SER A 471 -7.10 -20.72 -33.28
C SER A 471 -8.36 -20.80 -32.42
N ASP A 472 -8.16 -21.02 -31.13
CA ASP A 472 -9.17 -21.04 -30.06
C ASP A 472 -10.06 -19.78 -30.03
N LYS A 473 -9.63 -18.71 -30.73
CA LYS A 473 -10.40 -17.48 -30.99
C LYS A 473 -11.57 -17.69 -31.96
N ILE A 474 -11.41 -18.51 -33.01
CA ILE A 474 -12.48 -18.76 -33.98
C ILE A 474 -13.54 -19.66 -33.34
N ARG A 475 -13.13 -20.72 -32.64
CA ARG A 475 -14.04 -21.65 -31.93
C ARG A 475 -14.92 -20.94 -30.88
N LYS A 476 -14.37 -19.96 -30.16
CA LYS A 476 -15.13 -19.14 -29.20
C LYS A 476 -16.07 -18.11 -29.85
N LEU A 477 -15.81 -17.71 -31.10
CA LEU A 477 -16.65 -16.74 -31.83
C LEU A 477 -17.77 -17.41 -32.63
N THR A 478 -17.59 -18.65 -33.10
CA THR A 478 -18.58 -19.34 -33.94
C THR A 478 -19.48 -20.31 -33.18
N GLY A 479 -19.16 -20.65 -31.93
CA GLY A 479 -19.99 -21.54 -31.11
C GLY A 479 -20.09 -22.97 -31.65
N ALA A 480 -19.26 -23.36 -32.62
CA ALA A 480 -19.17 -24.73 -33.08
C ALA A 480 -18.34 -25.55 -32.08
N SER A 481 -18.93 -26.66 -31.63
CA SER A 481 -18.29 -27.64 -30.73
C SER A 481 -17.11 -28.33 -31.39
#